data_AF-A0AAD7M8T3-F1
#
_entry.id   AF-A0AAD7M8T3-F1
#
_cell.length_a   1.000
_cell.length_b   1.000
_cell.length_c   1.000
_cell.angle_alpha   90.00
_cell.angle_beta   90.00
_cell.angle_gamma   90.00
#
_symmetry.space_group_name_H-M   'P 1'
#
loop_
_entity.id
_entity.type
_entity.pdbx_description
1 polymer ?
#
loop_
_entity_poly.entity_id
_entity_poly.type
_entity_poly.pdbx_seq_one_letter_code
_entity_poly.pdbx_strand_id
1 'polypeptide(L)'
;MSVELLAPSNDPALRAQLLQQLWTMDSHELKTLRERLARTEAELESTRSENAALKSELQVRSTDAEAHKNAAVSLQAELARRDDVILLLQNGVIELNARIDADLQSADSCTELQAQLSSMGDELNDQKIAFAQLQEKNHEQDAQAELLRAEISALKASRIQRRSTSVRISPSPALAIADVSAQRDGAQATQTAGVFQAKSEPVRSSSFDVVMELDTVASTSQGSSETTGPPSAFDVAMELEAVASTSQRPFETTSDIVKPEVKDEDDCEVLNSGPVNSYLTPLPESRREALRKFPEFVPDVDDSAVFSRKLLMDCLGGNGQALIIKIAGSQKPLAEKYDITKVLCPNLQNNPWCPTSPGKHGYMFVGLGSESETFKEPEELNLFLSVPRRGNGKLDVSYLGLYKVHRDIPLTLEEWKTLSPDVQHSFAKIAEERKSGTFASYESGHTHVPCVRLTCVDFDEVLYDGLLATHKSEARKSKTAKLDSKGSARKRRRTE
;
A
#
# COMPACT_ATOMS: atom_id res chain seq x y z
N MET A 1 63.74 -74.05 -14.51
CA MET A 1 65.22 -74.04 -14.63
C MET A 1 65.70 -75.44 -14.37
N SER A 2 66.30 -76.07 -15.38
CA SER A 2 66.78 -77.44 -15.34
C SER A 2 68.02 -77.52 -14.46
N VAL A 3 67.94 -78.27 -13.37
CA VAL A 3 69.09 -78.56 -12.50
C VAL A 3 69.91 -79.65 -13.20
N GLU A 4 70.94 -79.22 -13.92
CA GLU A 4 71.96 -80.12 -14.45
C GLU A 4 72.74 -80.76 -13.30
N LEU A 5 72.91 -82.07 -13.44
CA LEU A 5 73.57 -82.99 -12.53
C LEU A 5 74.99 -82.54 -12.15
N LEU A 6 75.16 -82.12 -10.91
CA LEU A 6 76.45 -82.16 -10.23
C LEU A 6 76.64 -83.56 -9.62
N ALA A 7 77.75 -84.20 -10.01
CA ALA A 7 78.17 -85.52 -9.58
C ALA A 7 78.19 -85.67 -8.03
N PRO A 8 77.94 -86.87 -7.49
CA PRO A 8 77.89 -87.08 -6.06
C PRO A 8 79.30 -87.00 -5.47
N SER A 9 79.64 -85.85 -4.86
CA SER A 9 80.62 -85.86 -3.78
C SER A 9 80.09 -86.82 -2.70
N ASN A 10 80.86 -87.89 -2.43
CA ASN A 10 80.54 -88.90 -1.44
C ASN A 10 80.81 -88.43 0.00
N ASP A 11 80.99 -87.11 0.19
CA ASP A 11 81.11 -86.51 1.50
C ASP A 11 79.71 -86.38 2.15
N PRO A 12 79.40 -87.19 3.17
CA PRO A 12 78.11 -87.14 3.86
C PRO A 12 77.87 -85.78 4.52
N ALA A 13 78.91 -85.02 4.84
CA ALA A 13 78.79 -83.68 5.39
C ALA A 13 78.29 -82.68 4.34
N LEU A 14 78.83 -82.73 3.12
CA LEU A 14 78.40 -81.86 2.02
C LEU A 14 76.96 -82.18 1.57
N ARG A 15 76.58 -83.46 1.59
CA ARG A 15 75.22 -83.90 1.26
C ARG A 15 74.21 -83.52 2.35
N ALA A 16 74.58 -83.63 3.62
CA ALA A 16 73.76 -83.14 4.73
C ALA A 16 73.62 -81.61 4.68
N GLN A 17 74.69 -80.89 4.33
CA GLN A 17 74.68 -79.44 4.18
C GLN A 17 73.81 -78.98 2.99
N LEU A 18 73.88 -79.67 1.85
CA LEU A 18 73.02 -79.39 0.68
C LEU A 18 71.55 -79.73 0.95
N LEU A 19 71.25 -80.84 1.62
CA LEU A 19 69.87 -81.18 2.00
C LEU A 19 69.31 -80.23 3.05
N GLN A 20 70.13 -79.78 4.01
CA GLN A 20 69.76 -78.76 4.98
C GLN A 20 69.54 -77.42 4.29
N GLN A 21 70.39 -77.02 3.33
CA GLN A 21 70.18 -75.84 2.51
C GLN A 21 68.90 -75.95 1.68
N LEU A 22 68.63 -77.08 1.02
CA LEU A 22 67.40 -77.31 0.25
C LEU A 22 66.14 -77.23 1.14
N TRP A 23 66.15 -77.89 2.30
CA TRP A 23 65.05 -77.83 3.26
C TRP A 23 64.83 -76.41 3.83
N THR A 24 65.92 -75.68 4.08
CA THR A 24 65.81 -74.28 4.55
C THR A 24 65.36 -73.33 3.45
N MET A 25 65.73 -73.59 2.19
CA MET A 25 65.24 -72.83 1.03
C MET A 25 63.74 -73.09 0.81
N ASP A 26 63.32 -74.36 0.80
CA ASP A 26 61.91 -74.73 0.71
C ASP A 26 61.11 -74.12 1.88
N SER A 27 61.69 -74.09 3.08
CA SER A 27 61.07 -73.46 4.26
C SER A 27 60.91 -71.94 4.11
N HIS A 28 61.93 -71.24 3.59
CA HIS A 28 61.88 -69.79 3.40
C HIS A 28 60.92 -69.40 2.26
N GLU A 29 60.93 -70.12 1.15
CA GLU A 29 60.02 -69.89 0.03
C GLU A 29 58.56 -70.15 0.43
N LEU A 30 58.30 -71.25 1.16
CA LEU A 30 56.97 -71.53 1.70
C LEU A 30 56.50 -70.46 2.70
N LYS A 31 57.40 -69.96 3.55
CA LYS A 31 57.09 -68.86 4.47
C LYS A 31 56.72 -67.58 3.69
N THR A 32 57.51 -67.24 2.68
CA THR A 32 57.27 -66.07 1.82
C THR A 32 55.93 -66.18 1.08
N LEU A 33 55.61 -67.37 0.56
CA LEU A 33 54.32 -67.63 -0.10
C LEU A 33 53.14 -67.54 0.87
N ARG A 34 53.26 -68.05 2.09
CA ARG A 34 52.22 -67.91 3.13
C ARG A 34 52.00 -66.45 3.52
N GLU A 35 53.07 -65.67 3.69
CA GLU A 35 52.96 -64.23 3.98
C GLU A 35 52.34 -63.44 2.82
N ARG A 36 52.60 -63.83 1.56
CA ARG A 36 51.92 -63.26 0.40
C ARG A 36 50.44 -63.63 0.36
N LEU A 37 50.11 -64.90 0.60
CA LEU A 37 48.73 -65.39 0.64
C LEU A 37 47.92 -64.69 1.75
N ALA A 38 48.48 -64.59 2.96
CA ALA A 38 47.85 -63.87 4.07
C ALA A 38 47.63 -62.37 3.76
N ARG A 39 48.58 -61.71 3.07
CA ARG A 39 48.41 -60.33 2.59
C ARG A 39 47.28 -60.22 1.57
N THR A 40 47.23 -61.10 0.58
CA THR A 40 46.15 -61.09 -0.43
C THR A 40 44.79 -61.41 0.19
N GLU A 41 44.71 -62.27 1.19
CA GLU A 41 43.47 -62.55 1.92
C GLU A 41 43.01 -61.34 2.73
N ALA A 42 43.92 -60.62 3.40
CA ALA A 42 43.61 -59.38 4.10
C ALA A 42 43.13 -58.27 3.15
N GLU A 43 43.77 -58.12 1.98
CA GLU A 43 43.34 -57.19 0.92
C GLU A 43 41.96 -57.57 0.36
N LEU A 44 41.70 -58.87 0.15
CA LEU A 44 40.38 -59.35 -0.29
C LEU A 44 39.28 -59.08 0.76
N GLU A 45 39.59 -59.23 2.05
CA GLU A 45 38.61 -58.96 3.10
C GLU A 45 38.37 -57.44 3.27
N SER A 46 39.42 -56.61 3.13
CA SER A 46 39.28 -55.14 3.08
C SER A 46 38.39 -54.70 1.93
N THR A 47 38.64 -55.20 0.71
CA THR A 47 37.83 -54.86 -0.47
C THR A 47 36.40 -55.37 -0.38
N ARG A 48 36.14 -56.51 0.28
CA ARG A 48 34.78 -56.97 0.59
C ARG A 48 34.06 -56.03 1.55
N SER A 49 34.73 -55.57 2.60
CA SER A 49 34.19 -54.60 3.55
C SER A 49 33.84 -53.27 2.86
N GLU A 50 34.75 -52.75 2.02
CA GLU A 50 34.52 -51.54 1.23
C GLU A 50 33.33 -51.69 0.26
N ASN A 51 33.24 -52.82 -0.45
CA ASN A 51 32.11 -53.09 -1.33
C ASN A 51 30.77 -53.18 -0.57
N ALA A 52 30.77 -53.74 0.65
CA ALA A 52 29.58 -53.77 1.49
C ALA A 52 29.16 -52.36 1.93
N ALA A 53 30.13 -51.49 2.28
CA ALA A 53 29.87 -50.10 2.62
C ALA A 53 29.31 -49.31 1.43
N LEU A 54 29.92 -49.44 0.24
CA LEU A 54 29.44 -48.80 -0.99
C LEU A 54 28.04 -49.27 -1.38
N LYS A 55 27.73 -50.56 -1.20
CA LYS A 55 26.39 -51.09 -1.44
C LYS A 55 25.35 -50.48 -0.49
N SER A 56 25.70 -50.30 0.79
CA SER A 56 24.85 -49.62 1.77
C SER A 56 24.64 -48.14 1.40
N GLU A 57 25.69 -47.45 0.97
CA GLU A 57 25.59 -46.04 0.54
C GLU A 57 24.71 -45.90 -0.71
N LEU A 58 24.87 -46.79 -1.70
CA LEU A 58 24.04 -46.80 -2.90
C LEU A 58 22.57 -47.05 -2.58
N GLN A 59 22.28 -47.93 -1.61
CA GLN A 59 20.91 -48.17 -1.15
C GLN A 59 20.29 -46.91 -0.53
N VAL A 60 21.03 -46.18 0.31
CA VAL A 60 20.57 -44.91 0.90
C VAL A 60 20.32 -43.85 -0.17
N ARG A 61 21.26 -43.69 -1.12
CA ARG A 61 21.07 -42.74 -2.24
C ARG A 61 19.88 -43.10 -3.12
N SER A 62 19.60 -44.39 -3.31
CA SER A 62 18.41 -44.85 -4.05
C SER A 62 17.12 -44.48 -3.34
N THR A 63 17.05 -44.65 -2.00
CA THR A 63 15.85 -44.27 -1.24
C THR A 63 15.66 -42.76 -1.20
N ASP A 64 16.74 -41.99 -1.10
CA ASP A 64 16.67 -40.52 -1.16
C ASP A 64 16.20 -40.03 -2.54
N ALA A 65 16.69 -40.66 -3.62
CA ALA A 65 16.24 -40.34 -4.98
C ALA A 65 14.74 -40.62 -5.19
N GLU A 66 14.23 -41.72 -4.64
CA GLU A 66 12.78 -42.01 -4.65
C GLU A 66 11.98 -41.00 -3.83
N ALA A 67 12.47 -40.60 -2.65
CA ALA A 67 11.83 -39.58 -1.83
C ALA A 67 11.78 -38.22 -2.56
N HIS A 68 12.87 -37.82 -3.21
CA HIS A 68 12.92 -36.61 -4.04
C HIS A 68 11.97 -36.68 -5.24
N LYS A 69 11.87 -37.84 -5.91
CA LYS A 69 10.92 -38.06 -7.01
C LYS A 69 9.48 -37.90 -6.53
N ASN A 70 9.13 -38.47 -5.39
CA ASN A 70 7.79 -38.35 -4.81
C ASN A 70 7.46 -36.90 -4.40
N ALA A 71 8.44 -36.19 -3.82
CA ALA A 71 8.30 -34.76 -3.51
C ALA A 71 8.09 -33.91 -4.77
N ALA A 72 8.81 -34.20 -5.85
CA ALA A 72 8.64 -33.51 -7.13
C ALA A 72 7.22 -33.72 -7.72
N VAL A 73 6.70 -34.96 -7.68
CA VAL A 73 5.32 -35.26 -8.10
C VAL A 73 4.29 -34.51 -7.24
N SER A 74 4.52 -34.44 -5.92
CA SER A 74 3.66 -33.67 -5.02
C SER A 74 3.65 -32.18 -5.34
N LEU A 75 4.81 -31.58 -5.60
CA LEU A 75 4.92 -30.17 -5.99
C LEU A 75 4.27 -29.90 -7.34
N GLN A 76 4.42 -30.81 -8.30
CA GLN A 76 3.75 -30.71 -9.60
C GLN A 76 2.23 -30.73 -9.47
N ALA A 77 1.69 -31.57 -8.58
CA ALA A 77 0.25 -31.59 -8.29
C ALA A 77 -0.22 -30.29 -7.61
N GLU A 78 0.60 -29.67 -6.75
CA GLU A 78 0.27 -28.39 -6.14
C GLU A 78 0.30 -27.24 -7.16
N LEU A 79 1.27 -27.23 -8.09
CA LEU A 79 1.32 -26.26 -9.18
C LEU A 79 0.08 -26.36 -10.06
N ALA A 80 -0.35 -27.57 -10.45
CA ALA A 80 -1.57 -27.77 -11.22
C ALA A 80 -2.81 -27.20 -10.50
N ARG A 81 -2.94 -27.40 -9.18
CA ARG A 81 -4.04 -26.80 -8.40
C ARG A 81 -3.98 -25.28 -8.38
N ARG A 82 -2.78 -24.69 -8.34
CA ARG A 82 -2.62 -23.22 -8.39
C ARG A 82 -3.01 -22.68 -9.76
N ASP A 83 -2.69 -23.39 -10.84
CA ASP A 83 -3.12 -23.03 -12.19
C ASP A 83 -4.65 -23.06 -12.31
N ASP A 84 -5.32 -24.06 -11.73
CA ASP A 84 -6.79 -24.11 -11.68
C ASP A 84 -7.39 -22.90 -10.94
N VAL A 85 -6.79 -22.49 -9.80
CA VAL A 85 -7.22 -21.29 -9.06
C VAL A 85 -6.99 -20.02 -9.87
N ILE A 86 -5.86 -19.91 -10.57
CA ILE A 86 -5.56 -18.77 -11.44
C ILE A 86 -6.61 -18.68 -12.55
N LEU A 87 -6.97 -19.78 -13.20
CA LEU A 87 -8.04 -19.82 -14.21
C LEU A 87 -9.39 -19.39 -13.65
N LEU A 88 -9.74 -19.84 -12.43
CA LEU A 88 -10.97 -19.43 -11.77
C LEU A 88 -10.99 -17.92 -11.49
N LEU A 89 -9.88 -17.36 -11.00
CA LEU A 89 -9.76 -15.92 -10.75
C LEU A 89 -9.82 -15.11 -12.05
N GLN A 90 -9.17 -15.57 -13.12
CA GLN A 90 -9.24 -14.94 -14.44
C GLN A 90 -10.68 -14.90 -14.97
N ASN A 91 -11.42 -16.00 -14.84
CA ASN A 91 -12.84 -16.04 -15.21
C ASN A 91 -13.68 -15.07 -14.36
N GLY A 92 -13.40 -14.99 -13.05
CA GLY A 92 -14.06 -14.01 -12.17
C GLY A 92 -13.80 -12.56 -12.56
N VAL A 93 -12.57 -12.23 -12.98
CA VAL A 93 -12.23 -10.88 -13.49
C VAL A 93 -12.97 -10.59 -14.79
N ILE A 94 -13.06 -11.56 -15.71
CA ILE A 94 -13.82 -11.39 -16.97
C ILE A 94 -15.30 -11.12 -16.67
N GLU A 95 -15.90 -11.86 -15.73
CA GLU A 95 -17.30 -11.66 -15.33
C GLU A 95 -17.52 -10.28 -14.69
N LEU A 96 -16.62 -9.85 -13.80
CA LEU A 96 -16.70 -8.53 -13.18
C LEU A 96 -16.57 -7.40 -14.20
N ASN A 97 -15.65 -7.51 -15.16
CA ASN A 97 -15.51 -6.52 -16.23
C ASN A 97 -16.78 -6.44 -17.08
N ALA A 98 -17.39 -7.58 -17.43
CA ALA A 98 -18.66 -7.60 -18.16
C ALA A 98 -19.80 -6.92 -17.39
N ARG A 99 -19.82 -7.04 -16.06
CA ARG A 99 -20.79 -6.32 -15.20
C ARG A 99 -20.55 -4.82 -15.18
N ILE A 100 -19.29 -4.40 -15.06
CA ILE A 100 -18.91 -2.98 -15.11
C ILE A 100 -19.33 -2.36 -16.45
N ASP A 101 -19.08 -3.05 -17.56
CA ASP A 101 -19.49 -2.57 -18.89
C ASP A 101 -21.01 -2.43 -19.01
N ALA A 102 -21.79 -3.36 -18.43
CA ALA A 102 -23.25 -3.28 -18.39
C ALA A 102 -23.74 -2.10 -17.53
N ASP A 103 -23.11 -1.86 -16.38
CA ASP A 103 -23.44 -0.73 -15.49
C ASP A 103 -23.12 0.61 -16.17
N LEU A 104 -22.00 0.70 -16.92
CA LEU A 104 -21.66 1.88 -17.71
C LEU A 104 -22.69 2.15 -18.82
N GLN A 105 -23.14 1.12 -19.54
CA GLN A 105 -24.22 1.26 -20.55
C GLN A 105 -25.54 1.72 -19.92
N SER A 106 -25.84 1.24 -18.70
CA SER A 106 -27.01 1.70 -17.95
C SER A 106 -26.86 3.16 -17.52
N ALA A 107 -25.65 3.59 -17.14
CA ALA A 107 -25.39 4.98 -16.78
C ALA A 107 -25.56 5.92 -17.98
N ASP A 108 -25.06 5.54 -19.16
CA ASP A 108 -25.26 6.29 -20.40
C ASP A 108 -26.76 6.46 -20.71
N SER A 109 -27.54 5.40 -20.56
CA SER A 109 -29.00 5.45 -20.73
C SER A 109 -29.68 6.41 -19.74
N CYS A 110 -29.22 6.44 -18.48
CA CYS A 110 -29.71 7.41 -17.48
C CYS A 110 -29.37 8.85 -17.86
N THR A 111 -28.19 9.11 -18.42
CA THR A 111 -27.82 10.46 -18.87
C THR A 111 -28.67 10.92 -20.06
N GLU A 112 -29.02 10.02 -20.98
CA GLU A 112 -29.92 10.32 -22.09
C GLU A 112 -31.34 10.65 -21.59
N LEU A 113 -31.88 9.86 -20.67
CA LEU A 113 -33.17 10.15 -20.02
C LEU A 113 -33.15 11.49 -19.27
N GLN A 114 -32.03 11.81 -18.61
CA GLN A 114 -31.87 13.10 -17.93
C GLN A 114 -31.86 14.26 -18.93
N ALA A 115 -31.19 14.12 -20.07
CA ALA A 115 -31.23 15.12 -21.14
C ALA A 115 -32.65 15.30 -21.73
N GLN A 116 -33.40 14.22 -21.91
CA GLN A 116 -34.80 14.28 -22.34
C GLN A 116 -35.68 15.00 -21.31
N LEU A 117 -35.49 14.72 -20.00
CA LEU A 117 -36.21 15.42 -18.94
C LEU A 117 -35.89 16.92 -18.91
N SER A 118 -34.62 17.30 -19.09
CA SER A 118 -34.23 18.71 -19.21
C SER A 118 -34.91 19.38 -20.41
N SER A 119 -34.90 18.74 -21.59
CA SER A 119 -35.57 19.24 -22.79
C SER A 119 -37.07 19.45 -22.59
N MET A 120 -37.76 18.47 -21.99
CA MET A 120 -39.19 18.62 -21.67
C MET A 120 -39.44 19.71 -20.62
N GLY A 121 -38.51 19.91 -19.70
CA GLY A 121 -38.55 20.99 -18.71
C GLY A 121 -38.51 22.37 -19.38
N ASP A 122 -37.61 22.54 -20.36
CA ASP A 122 -37.49 23.77 -21.15
C ASP A 122 -38.76 24.01 -21.98
N GLU A 123 -39.28 22.98 -22.66
CA GLU A 123 -40.56 23.06 -23.41
C GLU A 123 -41.74 23.46 -22.52
N LEU A 124 -41.82 22.90 -21.30
CA LEU A 124 -42.87 23.26 -20.34
C LEU A 124 -42.73 24.72 -19.89
N ASN A 125 -41.50 25.21 -19.73
CA ASN A 125 -41.23 26.60 -19.38
C ASN A 125 -41.64 27.55 -20.52
N ASP A 126 -41.31 27.20 -21.76
CA ASP A 126 -41.74 27.95 -22.96
C ASP A 126 -43.27 28.00 -23.07
N GLN A 127 -43.95 26.88 -22.82
CA GLN A 127 -45.42 26.84 -22.78
C GLN A 127 -46.00 27.75 -21.69
N LYS A 128 -45.38 27.80 -20.50
CA LYS A 128 -45.80 28.72 -19.43
C LYS A 128 -45.62 30.18 -19.82
N ILE A 129 -44.51 30.53 -20.47
CA ILE A 129 -44.25 31.89 -20.97
C ILE A 129 -45.30 32.25 -22.03
N ALA A 130 -45.55 31.38 -23.00
CA ALA A 130 -46.55 31.59 -24.04
C ALA A 130 -47.97 31.76 -23.46
N PHE A 131 -48.31 30.98 -22.43
CA PHE A 131 -49.59 31.10 -21.74
C PHE A 131 -49.71 32.44 -20.99
N ALA A 132 -48.65 32.90 -20.31
CA ALA A 132 -48.63 34.19 -19.65
C ALA A 132 -48.82 35.35 -20.65
N GLN A 133 -48.16 35.30 -21.81
CA GLN A 133 -48.33 36.28 -22.89
C GLN A 133 -49.77 36.28 -23.44
N LEU A 134 -50.40 35.11 -23.58
CA LEU A 134 -51.81 35.02 -23.98
C LEU A 134 -52.76 35.60 -22.93
N GLN A 135 -52.48 35.42 -21.64
CA GLN A 135 -53.25 36.06 -20.57
C GLN A 135 -53.14 37.59 -20.62
N GLU A 136 -51.92 38.12 -20.80
CA GLU A 136 -51.70 39.56 -20.96
C GLU A 136 -52.49 40.13 -22.14
N LYS A 137 -52.42 39.46 -23.31
CA LYS A 137 -53.17 39.84 -24.50
C LYS A 137 -54.69 39.79 -24.30
N ASN A 138 -55.20 38.80 -23.57
CA ASN A 138 -56.62 38.74 -23.21
C ASN A 138 -57.02 39.93 -22.33
N HIS A 139 -56.20 40.28 -21.34
CA HIS A 139 -56.45 41.45 -20.50
C HIS A 139 -56.44 42.76 -21.31
N GLU A 140 -55.54 42.92 -22.27
CA GLU A 140 -55.55 44.06 -23.19
C GLU A 140 -56.82 44.11 -24.05
N GLN A 141 -57.27 42.98 -24.58
CA GLN A 141 -58.50 42.88 -25.36
C GLN A 141 -59.75 43.21 -24.52
N ASP A 142 -59.79 42.73 -23.28
CA ASP A 142 -60.86 43.07 -22.33
C ASP A 142 -60.89 44.57 -22.04
N ALA A 143 -59.72 45.20 -21.82
CA ALA A 143 -59.63 46.64 -21.62
C ALA A 143 -60.08 47.44 -22.86
N GLN A 144 -59.71 47.00 -24.07
CA GLN A 144 -60.21 47.59 -25.32
C GLN A 144 -61.73 47.45 -25.48
N ALA A 145 -62.27 46.28 -25.14
CA ALA A 145 -63.70 46.03 -25.18
C ALA A 145 -64.47 46.93 -24.19
N GLU A 146 -63.93 47.18 -22.99
CA GLU A 146 -64.50 48.13 -22.05
C GLU A 146 -64.49 49.58 -22.57
N LEU A 147 -63.39 50.01 -23.18
CA LEU A 147 -63.29 51.34 -23.83
C LEU A 147 -64.36 51.52 -24.92
N LEU A 148 -64.50 50.54 -25.82
CA LEU A 148 -65.53 50.56 -26.86
C LEU A 148 -66.94 50.54 -26.28
N ARG A 149 -67.19 49.75 -25.22
CA ARG A 149 -68.48 49.75 -24.51
C ARG A 149 -68.80 51.12 -23.91
N ALA A 150 -67.81 51.79 -23.32
CA ALA A 150 -67.95 53.14 -22.77
C ALA A 150 -68.26 54.17 -23.87
N GLU A 151 -67.57 54.10 -25.02
CA GLU A 151 -67.79 54.98 -26.17
C GLU A 151 -69.20 54.80 -26.75
N ILE A 152 -69.64 53.56 -26.97
CA ILE A 152 -71.00 53.24 -27.41
C ILE A 152 -72.03 53.81 -26.42
N SER A 153 -71.77 53.70 -25.11
CA SER A 153 -72.64 54.26 -24.07
C SER A 153 -72.72 55.80 -24.17
N ALA A 154 -71.59 56.48 -24.33
CA ALA A 154 -71.52 57.94 -24.50
C ALA A 154 -72.23 58.42 -25.77
N LEU A 155 -72.07 57.70 -26.89
CA LEU A 155 -72.79 57.98 -28.15
C LEU A 155 -74.29 57.79 -28.00
N LYS A 156 -74.73 56.72 -27.30
CA LYS A 156 -76.15 56.50 -26.99
C LYS A 156 -76.72 57.63 -26.13
N ALA A 157 -76.02 58.06 -25.08
CA ALA A 157 -76.42 59.19 -24.24
C ALA A 157 -76.53 60.50 -25.06
N SER A 158 -75.54 60.79 -25.90
CA SER A 158 -75.55 61.95 -26.80
C SER A 158 -76.72 61.93 -27.79
N ARG A 159 -77.06 60.75 -28.33
CA ARG A 159 -78.20 60.58 -29.24
C ARG A 159 -79.54 60.79 -28.53
N ILE A 160 -79.67 60.31 -27.29
CA ILE A 160 -80.85 60.56 -26.44
C ILE A 160 -80.99 62.07 -26.20
N GLN A 161 -79.89 62.75 -25.85
CA GLN A 161 -79.88 64.19 -25.60
C GLN A 161 -80.25 65.01 -26.85
N ARG A 162 -79.76 64.64 -28.04
CA ARG A 162 -80.16 65.28 -29.31
C ARG A 162 -81.64 65.06 -29.64
N ARG A 163 -82.17 63.87 -29.35
CA ARG A 163 -83.61 63.59 -29.52
C ARG A 163 -84.46 64.43 -28.57
N SER A 164 -84.08 64.56 -27.30
CA SER A 164 -84.82 65.39 -26.35
C SER A 164 -84.72 66.90 -26.66
N THR A 165 -83.67 67.38 -27.32
CA THR A 165 -83.62 68.76 -27.84
C THR A 165 -84.41 68.96 -29.14
N SER A 166 -84.55 67.94 -29.99
CA SER A 166 -85.26 68.04 -31.28
C SER A 166 -86.79 67.89 -31.18
N VAL A 167 -87.32 67.40 -30.06
CA VAL A 167 -88.77 67.17 -29.86
C VAL A 167 -89.48 68.40 -29.23
N ARG A 168 -88.82 69.56 -29.16
CA ARG A 168 -89.40 70.80 -28.59
C ARG A 168 -90.06 71.75 -29.60
N ILE A 169 -90.50 71.26 -30.77
CA ILE A 169 -91.41 72.00 -31.67
C ILE A 169 -92.55 71.08 -32.14
N SER A 170 -93.62 71.06 -31.36
CA SER A 170 -95.05 70.95 -31.72
C SER A 170 -95.83 70.05 -30.74
N PRO A 171 -96.94 70.54 -30.14
CA PRO A 171 -97.90 69.70 -29.44
C PRO A 171 -99.06 69.36 -30.38
N SER A 172 -99.49 68.10 -30.41
CA SER A 172 -100.85 67.75 -30.84
C SER A 172 -101.31 66.46 -30.13
N PRO A 173 -102.59 66.37 -29.71
CA PRO A 173 -103.06 65.31 -28.82
C PRO A 173 -103.87 64.19 -29.51
N ALA A 174 -103.95 63.07 -28.80
CA ALA A 174 -105.01 62.05 -28.77
C ALA A 174 -105.18 61.09 -29.98
N LEU A 175 -105.11 59.78 -29.72
CA LEU A 175 -106.28 58.88 -29.62
C LEU A 175 -105.84 57.40 -29.43
N ALA A 176 -106.70 56.66 -28.72
CA ALA A 176 -106.62 55.24 -28.38
C ALA A 176 -106.87 54.31 -29.58
N ILE A 177 -106.50 53.02 -29.46
CA ILE A 177 -107.25 51.82 -29.88
C ILE A 177 -106.59 50.54 -29.29
N ALA A 178 -107.43 49.75 -28.63
CA ALA A 178 -107.50 48.27 -28.43
C ALA A 178 -106.63 47.37 -29.36
N ASP A 179 -106.35 46.08 -29.17
CA ASP A 179 -106.60 44.99 -28.20
C ASP A 179 -106.09 43.68 -28.90
N VAL A 180 -105.93 42.56 -28.17
CA VAL A 180 -105.81 41.14 -28.62
C VAL A 180 -104.48 40.78 -29.37
N SER A 181 -103.75 39.68 -29.16
CA SER A 181 -104.10 38.30 -28.78
C SER A 181 -102.84 37.45 -28.50
N ALA A 182 -103.08 36.28 -27.89
CA ALA A 182 -102.39 35.00 -28.10
C ALA A 182 -101.27 34.61 -27.12
N GLN A 183 -101.75 34.19 -25.95
CA GLN A 183 -101.25 33.11 -25.11
C GLN A 183 -101.69 31.76 -25.72
N ARG A 184 -100.77 30.84 -26.08
CA ARG A 184 -101.00 29.38 -26.04
C ARG A 184 -99.73 28.52 -26.27
N ASP A 185 -99.43 27.74 -25.24
CA ASP A 185 -99.01 26.32 -25.18
C ASP A 185 -98.18 25.67 -26.30
N GLY A 186 -97.20 24.86 -25.88
CA GLY A 186 -96.67 23.78 -26.72
C GLY A 186 -95.40 23.12 -26.19
N ALA A 187 -95.57 22.07 -25.38
CA ALA A 187 -94.51 21.14 -24.99
C ALA A 187 -94.24 20.07 -26.07
N GLN A 188 -93.08 19.40 -25.92
CA GLN A 188 -92.70 18.04 -26.37
C GLN A 188 -91.94 17.81 -27.68
N ALA A 189 -90.80 17.09 -27.49
CA ALA A 189 -90.17 16.04 -28.32
C ALA A 189 -89.63 16.46 -29.71
N THR A 190 -88.50 15.98 -30.22
CA THR A 190 -88.03 14.58 -30.32
C THR A 190 -86.53 14.51 -30.61
N GLN A 191 -85.95 13.37 -30.26
CA GLN A 191 -84.71 12.76 -30.73
C GLN A 191 -84.34 13.05 -32.20
N THR A 192 -83.06 13.32 -32.45
CA THR A 192 -82.31 12.62 -33.51
C THR A 192 -80.89 12.34 -33.01
N ALA A 193 -80.64 11.05 -32.79
CA ALA A 193 -79.31 10.48 -32.71
C ALA A 193 -78.68 10.48 -34.11
N GLY A 194 -77.40 10.83 -34.21
CA GLY A 194 -76.68 10.90 -35.47
C GLY A 194 -75.19 11.16 -35.26
N VAL A 195 -74.48 10.13 -34.79
CA VAL A 195 -73.15 9.69 -35.25
C VAL A 195 -72.14 10.79 -35.64
N PHE A 196 -71.15 11.04 -34.77
CA PHE A 196 -69.75 10.85 -35.12
C PHE A 196 -68.92 10.65 -33.84
N GLN A 197 -68.46 9.41 -33.66
CA GLN A 197 -67.43 9.04 -32.71
C GLN A 197 -66.09 9.65 -33.18
N ALA A 198 -65.43 10.40 -32.32
CA ALA A 198 -63.98 10.45 -32.29
C ALA A 198 -63.53 10.10 -30.87
N LYS A 199 -62.69 9.07 -30.83
CA LYS A 199 -62.27 8.27 -29.70
C LYS A 199 -61.18 9.04 -28.92
N SER A 200 -61.44 9.40 -27.66
CA SER A 200 -60.38 9.77 -26.71
C SER A 200 -60.60 9.01 -25.41
N GLU A 201 -59.71 8.04 -25.16
CA GLU A 201 -59.69 7.18 -23.98
C GLU A 201 -59.34 7.96 -22.71
N PRO A 202 -59.77 7.49 -21.52
CA PRO A 202 -59.46 8.11 -20.25
C PRO A 202 -58.19 7.51 -19.65
N VAL A 203 -57.13 8.31 -19.48
CA VAL A 203 -56.03 7.96 -18.58
C VAL A 203 -56.33 8.54 -17.19
N ARG A 204 -56.37 7.62 -16.23
CA ARG A 204 -56.63 7.82 -14.80
C ARG A 204 -55.72 8.90 -14.20
N SER A 205 -56.33 9.93 -13.63
CA SER A 205 -55.70 10.72 -12.57
C SER A 205 -55.60 9.87 -11.31
N SER A 206 -54.39 9.40 -11.03
CA SER A 206 -53.98 8.89 -9.72
C SER A 206 -53.45 10.08 -8.92
N SER A 207 -54.20 10.43 -7.89
CA SER A 207 -53.80 11.30 -6.78
C SER A 207 -52.47 10.84 -6.16
N PHE A 208 -51.50 11.75 -6.10
CA PHE A 208 -50.43 11.72 -5.09
C PHE A 208 -50.30 13.14 -4.54
N ASP A 209 -50.91 13.35 -3.37
CA ASP A 209 -50.49 14.38 -2.44
C ASP A 209 -49.14 13.94 -1.86
N VAL A 210 -48.09 14.69 -2.13
CA VAL A 210 -46.87 14.68 -1.31
C VAL A 210 -46.47 16.13 -1.06
N VAL A 211 -46.65 16.51 0.21
CA VAL A 211 -46.06 17.67 0.86
C VAL A 211 -44.55 17.59 0.73
N MET A 212 -43.91 18.63 0.19
CA MET A 212 -42.53 18.95 0.48
C MET A 212 -42.39 20.44 0.74
N GLU A 213 -42.23 20.76 2.03
CA GLU A 213 -41.45 21.90 2.50
C GLU A 213 -40.05 21.84 1.87
N LEU A 214 -39.54 22.98 1.41
CA LEU A 214 -38.11 23.19 1.29
C LEU A 214 -37.77 24.67 1.41
N ASP A 215 -36.75 24.88 2.24
CA ASP A 215 -36.31 26.12 2.86
C ASP A 215 -35.90 27.23 1.90
N THR A 216 -36.29 28.43 2.30
CA THR A 216 -35.82 29.70 1.78
C THR A 216 -34.51 30.06 2.48
N VAL A 217 -33.35 29.83 1.85
CA VAL A 217 -32.07 30.38 2.33
C VAL A 217 -31.77 31.68 1.59
N ALA A 218 -31.77 32.76 2.37
CA ALA A 218 -31.50 34.12 1.96
C ALA A 218 -30.07 34.28 1.41
N SER A 219 -29.97 35.00 0.29
CA SER A 219 -28.74 35.67 -0.14
C SER A 219 -28.78 37.13 0.33
N THR A 220 -27.84 37.51 1.19
CA THR A 220 -27.69 38.87 1.70
C THR A 220 -26.27 39.38 1.47
N SER A 221 -26.17 40.33 0.54
CA SER A 221 -25.35 41.56 0.49
C SER A 221 -23.84 41.57 0.78
N GLN A 222 -23.10 42.01 -0.23
CA GLN A 222 -22.24 43.22 -0.31
C GLN A 222 -21.35 43.67 0.88
N GLY A 223 -20.11 44.03 0.51
CA GLY A 223 -19.24 45.01 1.20
C GLY A 223 -17.75 44.73 0.94
N SER A 224 -17.12 45.19 -0.16
CA SER A 224 -16.38 46.46 -0.30
C SER A 224 -15.47 46.87 0.87
N SER A 225 -14.14 46.77 0.70
CA SER A 225 -13.24 47.94 0.74
C SER A 225 -11.83 47.60 0.25
N GLU A 226 -11.36 48.38 -0.71
CA GLU A 226 -9.95 48.61 -1.02
C GLU A 226 -9.21 49.19 0.21
N THR A 227 -7.91 48.92 0.34
CA THR A 227 -6.94 49.96 0.70
C THR A 227 -5.51 49.53 0.37
N THR A 228 -4.82 50.50 -0.19
CA THR A 228 -3.50 50.54 -0.78
C THR A 228 -2.43 50.91 0.25
N GLY A 229 -1.20 50.39 0.08
CA GLY A 229 0.04 51.12 0.39
C GLY A 229 0.90 50.66 1.59
N PRO A 230 2.18 50.27 1.37
CA PRO A 230 3.29 50.28 2.35
C PRO A 230 3.96 51.69 2.36
N PRO A 231 5.05 52.04 3.11
CA PRO A 231 6.13 51.19 3.69
C PRO A 231 6.66 51.63 5.07
N SER A 232 7.60 50.87 5.67
CA SER A 232 8.71 51.47 6.47
C SER A 232 9.81 50.46 6.77
N ALA A 233 11.02 50.83 6.39
CA ALA A 233 12.28 50.27 6.87
C ALA A 233 12.54 50.69 8.32
N PHE A 234 13.23 49.85 9.09
CA PHE A 234 14.10 50.26 10.18
C PHE A 234 15.25 49.25 10.32
N ASP A 235 16.44 49.72 9.98
CA ASP A 235 17.72 49.27 10.53
C ASP A 235 17.75 49.50 12.04
N VAL A 236 18.19 48.50 12.81
CA VAL A 236 19.02 48.73 14.02
C VAL A 236 20.00 47.56 14.17
N ALA A 237 21.28 47.89 14.06
CA ALA A 237 22.40 47.10 14.54
C ALA A 237 22.63 47.34 16.03
N MET A 238 23.02 46.30 16.78
CA MET A 238 23.78 46.32 18.05
C MET A 238 24.27 44.88 18.26
N GLU A 239 25.53 44.52 18.03
CA GLU A 239 26.75 44.83 18.80
C GLU A 239 26.81 44.15 20.19
N LEU A 240 27.72 43.16 20.25
CA LEU A 240 28.54 42.66 21.37
C LEU A 240 27.96 42.62 22.79
N GLU A 241 28.04 41.44 23.43
CA GLU A 241 28.96 41.27 24.57
C GLU A 241 29.22 39.80 24.92
N ALA A 242 30.51 39.51 25.08
CA ALA A 242 31.03 38.28 25.63
C ALA A 242 30.95 38.31 27.15
N VAL A 243 30.50 37.23 27.77
CA VAL A 243 30.74 37.00 29.21
C VAL A 243 31.27 35.59 29.40
N ALA A 244 32.59 35.52 29.53
CA ALA A 244 33.26 34.45 30.23
C ALA A 244 32.96 34.59 31.73
N SER A 245 32.53 33.52 32.38
CA SER A 245 32.78 33.31 33.83
C SER A 245 32.56 31.84 34.20
N THR A 246 33.68 31.13 34.26
CA THR A 246 34.13 30.33 35.40
C THR A 246 33.15 30.30 36.59
N SER A 247 32.61 29.13 36.91
CA SER A 247 32.24 28.81 38.30
C SER A 247 32.25 27.30 38.55
N GLN A 248 33.35 26.90 39.19
CA GLN A 248 33.48 25.93 40.29
C GLN A 248 32.48 24.76 40.38
N ARG A 249 33.07 23.56 40.26
CA ARG A 249 32.58 22.32 40.88
C ARG A 249 32.38 22.50 42.39
N PRO A 250 31.43 21.77 42.97
CA PRO A 250 31.74 20.95 44.11
C PRO A 250 31.46 19.47 43.83
N PHE A 251 32.37 18.64 44.33
CA PHE A 251 32.16 17.23 44.58
C PHE A 251 31.06 17.05 45.62
N GLU A 252 30.09 16.18 45.37
CA GLU A 252 29.35 15.41 46.39
C GLU A 252 28.76 14.19 45.67
N THR A 253 29.33 13.00 45.90
CA THR A 253 28.92 12.03 46.92
C THR A 253 27.92 11.02 46.34
N THR A 254 28.46 9.81 46.19
CA THR A 254 27.80 8.53 45.99
C THR A 254 26.38 8.46 46.55
N SER A 255 25.42 8.24 45.67
CA SER A 255 24.15 7.62 46.02
C SER A 255 23.82 6.58 44.96
N ASP A 256 23.88 5.33 45.40
CA ASP A 256 23.35 4.16 44.73
C ASP A 256 21.86 4.37 44.46
N ILE A 257 21.52 4.80 43.25
CA ILE A 257 20.17 4.74 42.72
C ILE A 257 20.08 3.43 41.96
N VAL A 258 19.50 2.43 42.63
CA VAL A 258 18.98 1.21 42.02
C VAL A 258 18.04 1.62 40.89
N LYS A 259 18.54 1.47 39.66
CA LYS A 259 17.78 1.65 38.43
C LYS A 259 16.72 0.54 38.41
N PRO A 260 15.41 0.84 38.36
CA PRO A 260 14.41 -0.20 38.22
C PRO A 260 14.60 -0.86 36.86
N GLU A 261 14.83 -2.17 36.91
CA GLU A 261 14.75 -3.09 35.79
C GLU A 261 13.31 -3.01 35.26
N VAL A 262 13.11 -2.20 34.22
CA VAL A 262 11.85 -2.17 33.47
C VAL A 262 11.78 -3.50 32.76
N LYS A 263 10.99 -4.42 33.32
CA LYS A 263 10.58 -5.64 32.65
C LYS A 263 9.82 -5.24 31.38
N ASP A 264 10.33 -5.72 30.26
CA ASP A 264 9.64 -5.75 28.97
C ASP A 264 8.33 -6.55 29.13
N GLU A 265 7.23 -5.84 29.39
CA GLU A 265 5.87 -6.34 29.21
C GLU A 265 5.10 -5.29 28.41
N ASP A 266 5.05 -5.47 27.10
CA ASP A 266 3.91 -5.08 26.29
C ASP A 266 3.81 -6.02 25.09
N ASP A 267 3.40 -7.26 25.40
CA ASP A 267 2.89 -8.22 24.43
C ASP A 267 1.56 -7.67 23.86
N CYS A 268 1.67 -6.79 22.88
CA CYS A 268 0.62 -6.61 21.89
C CYS A 268 0.55 -7.91 21.07
N GLU A 269 -0.22 -8.89 21.55
CA GLU A 269 -0.64 -10.05 20.75
C GLU A 269 -1.48 -9.55 19.57
N VAL A 270 -0.79 -9.18 18.48
CA VAL A 270 -1.39 -8.89 17.19
C VAL A 270 -2.01 -10.20 16.67
N LEU A 271 -3.33 -10.20 16.60
CA LEU A 271 -4.14 -11.30 16.10
C LEU A 271 -3.62 -11.76 14.73
N ASN A 272 -3.32 -13.07 14.64
CA ASN A 272 -2.90 -13.80 13.44
C ASN A 272 -4.01 -13.83 12.37
N SER A 273 -4.28 -12.71 11.69
CA SER A 273 -4.75 -12.75 10.32
C SER A 273 -3.56 -13.06 9.42
N GLY A 274 -3.68 -14.04 8.53
CA GLY A 274 -2.59 -14.44 7.63
C GLY A 274 -2.01 -13.24 6.88
N PRO A 275 -0.69 -13.22 6.56
CA PRO A 275 -0.01 -12.02 6.11
C PRO A 275 -0.36 -11.74 4.66
N VAL A 276 -1.48 -11.06 4.43
CA VAL A 276 -1.61 -10.17 3.29
C VAL A 276 -0.50 -9.12 3.49
N ASN A 277 0.35 -8.91 2.48
CA ASN A 277 1.47 -7.98 2.56
C ASN A 277 0.95 -6.53 2.70
N SER A 278 0.46 -6.15 3.88
CA SER A 278 -0.16 -4.85 4.17
C SER A 278 0.80 -3.67 3.99
N TYR A 279 2.09 -3.95 3.80
CA TYR A 279 3.15 -2.99 3.47
C TYR A 279 3.35 -2.76 1.96
N LEU A 280 2.60 -3.42 1.07
CA LEU A 280 2.66 -3.17 -0.38
C LEU A 280 1.67 -2.07 -0.82
N THR A 281 1.71 -0.91 -0.17
CA THR A 281 0.98 0.25 -0.69
C THR A 281 1.68 0.74 -1.96
N PRO A 282 0.99 0.81 -3.11
CA PRO A 282 1.59 1.33 -4.33
C PRO A 282 1.99 2.80 -4.14
N LEU A 283 3.20 3.15 -4.60
CA LEU A 283 3.65 4.53 -4.62
C LEU A 283 2.78 5.35 -5.59
N PRO A 284 2.23 6.53 -5.18
CA PRO A 284 1.48 7.41 -6.06
C PRO A 284 2.23 7.75 -7.35
N GLU A 285 1.52 7.86 -8.48
CA GLU A 285 2.17 8.03 -9.80
C GLU A 285 2.98 9.33 -9.87
N SER A 286 2.50 10.42 -9.27
CA SER A 286 3.23 11.70 -9.19
C SER A 286 4.61 11.56 -8.52
N ARG A 287 4.67 10.82 -7.40
CA ARG A 287 5.92 10.53 -6.67
C ARG A 287 6.83 9.60 -7.47
N ARG A 288 6.25 8.63 -8.18
CA ARG A 288 6.97 7.69 -9.05
C ARG A 288 7.62 8.40 -10.23
N GLU A 289 6.90 9.31 -10.89
CA GLU A 289 7.43 10.16 -11.97
C GLU A 289 8.57 11.04 -11.49
N ALA A 290 8.50 11.57 -10.26
CA ALA A 290 9.60 12.33 -9.67
C ALA A 290 10.85 11.47 -9.46
N LEU A 291 10.70 10.19 -9.11
CA LEU A 291 11.82 9.25 -8.96
C LEU A 291 12.41 8.78 -10.29
N ARG A 292 11.60 8.64 -11.35
CA ARG A 292 12.06 8.23 -12.70
C ARG A 292 13.09 9.19 -13.32
N LYS A 293 13.22 10.41 -12.77
CA LYS A 293 14.20 11.41 -13.21
C LYS A 293 15.63 11.06 -12.80
N PHE A 294 15.80 10.14 -11.86
CA PHE A 294 17.10 9.70 -11.38
C PHE A 294 17.48 8.37 -12.05
N PRO A 295 18.77 8.19 -12.41
CA PRO A 295 19.23 6.93 -13.00
C PRO A 295 19.19 5.82 -11.95
N GLU A 296 18.59 4.69 -12.30
CA GLU A 296 18.65 3.50 -11.46
C GLU A 296 20.05 2.90 -11.51
N PHE A 297 20.57 2.57 -10.34
CA PHE A 297 21.82 1.84 -10.19
C PHE A 297 21.50 0.36 -10.00
N VAL A 298 22.31 -0.55 -10.55
CA VAL A 298 22.14 -2.00 -10.34
C VAL A 298 23.48 -2.54 -9.86
N PRO A 299 23.68 -2.75 -8.54
CA PRO A 299 24.92 -3.29 -8.03
C PRO A 299 25.10 -4.75 -8.47
N ASP A 300 26.34 -5.17 -8.73
CA ASP A 300 26.69 -6.57 -8.99
C ASP A 300 26.92 -7.32 -7.68
N VAL A 301 25.86 -7.41 -6.86
CA VAL A 301 25.91 -8.06 -5.55
C VAL A 301 24.77 -9.05 -5.37
N ASP A 302 25.01 -10.05 -4.54
CA ASP A 302 23.98 -11.01 -4.15
C ASP A 302 23.02 -10.35 -3.15
N ASP A 303 21.85 -9.92 -3.64
CA ASP A 303 20.78 -9.29 -2.86
C ASP A 303 20.17 -10.22 -1.77
N SER A 304 20.58 -11.48 -1.69
CA SER A 304 20.03 -12.44 -0.74
C SER A 304 20.60 -12.33 0.68
N ALA A 305 21.63 -11.51 0.90
CA ALA A 305 22.20 -11.38 2.24
C ALA A 305 21.27 -10.62 3.18
N VAL A 306 20.95 -11.30 4.27
CA VAL A 306 20.12 -10.77 5.34
C VAL A 306 20.95 -10.75 6.63
N PHE A 307 20.91 -9.61 7.30
CA PHE A 307 21.59 -9.35 8.55
C PHE A 307 20.59 -9.28 9.70
N SER A 308 21.08 -9.45 10.94
CA SER A 308 20.27 -9.12 12.12
C SER A 308 20.58 -7.71 12.58
N ARG A 309 19.60 -7.03 13.18
CA ARG A 309 19.83 -5.69 13.77
C ARG A 309 20.91 -5.70 14.85
N LYS A 310 21.03 -6.80 15.57
CA LYS A 310 22.12 -7.02 16.55
C LYS A 310 23.49 -7.03 15.88
N LEU A 311 23.65 -7.77 14.78
CA LEU A 311 24.89 -7.76 14.00
C LEU A 311 25.26 -6.34 13.57
N LEU A 312 24.28 -5.55 13.09
CA LEU A 312 24.55 -4.16 12.69
C LEU A 312 25.06 -3.30 13.87
N MET A 313 24.48 -3.45 15.06
CA MET A 313 24.98 -2.78 16.26
C MET A 313 26.38 -3.24 16.66
N ASP A 314 26.66 -4.54 16.54
CA ASP A 314 27.96 -5.12 16.87
C ASP A 314 29.06 -4.70 15.86
N CYS A 315 28.68 -4.50 14.59
CA CYS A 315 29.56 -4.09 13.50
C CYS A 315 29.79 -2.59 13.42
N LEU A 316 28.73 -1.78 13.61
CA LEU A 316 28.75 -0.34 13.36
C LEU A 316 28.70 0.47 14.67
N GLY A 317 27.90 0.03 15.64
CA GLY A 317 27.61 0.75 16.88
C GLY A 317 26.18 1.32 16.92
N GLY A 318 25.96 2.28 17.81
CA GLY A 318 24.69 3.01 17.95
C GLY A 318 23.57 2.27 18.70
N ASN A 319 22.41 2.93 18.81
CA ASN A 319 21.20 2.37 19.40
C ASN A 319 20.32 1.74 18.31
N GLY A 320 20.10 0.43 18.39
CA GLY A 320 19.34 -0.34 17.40
C GLY A 320 17.83 -0.27 17.50
N GLN A 321 17.22 0.79 18.05
CA GLN A 321 15.76 0.98 17.97
C GLN A 321 15.36 2.16 17.07
N ALA A 322 16.24 3.15 16.91
CA ALA A 322 15.93 4.35 16.15
C ALA A 322 15.88 4.12 14.63
N LEU A 323 15.04 4.91 13.95
CA LEU A 323 15.00 5.02 12.49
C LEU A 323 16.32 5.60 11.96
N ILE A 324 16.82 6.64 12.63
CA ILE A 324 18.10 7.28 12.37
C ILE A 324 19.07 6.84 13.48
N ILE A 325 19.98 5.92 13.15
CA ILE A 325 20.93 5.39 14.13
C ILE A 325 22.15 6.31 14.13
N LYS A 326 22.29 7.10 15.20
CA LYS A 326 23.50 7.89 15.46
C LYS A 326 24.58 6.98 16.07
N ILE A 327 25.73 6.91 15.41
CA ILE A 327 26.84 6.03 15.80
C ILE A 327 27.93 6.81 16.55
N ALA A 328 27.95 8.14 16.44
CA ALA A 328 28.90 9.03 17.13
C ALA A 328 29.11 8.65 18.61
N GLY A 329 30.36 8.41 19.00
CA GLY A 329 30.75 8.00 20.36
C GLY A 329 30.65 6.50 20.67
N SER A 330 30.12 5.70 19.75
CA SER A 330 30.02 4.23 19.87
C SER A 330 30.53 3.50 18.62
N GLN A 331 31.28 4.21 17.77
CA GLN A 331 31.84 3.68 16.53
C GLN A 331 32.64 2.42 16.80
N LYS A 332 32.32 1.39 16.01
CA LYS A 332 33.06 0.14 15.95
C LYS A 332 34.09 0.22 14.83
N PRO A 333 35.09 -0.69 14.78
CA PRO A 333 36.16 -0.62 13.80
C PRO A 333 35.69 -0.52 12.35
N LEU A 334 34.55 -1.14 12.00
CA LEU A 334 33.98 -1.05 10.66
C LEU A 334 33.44 0.36 10.38
N ALA A 335 32.67 0.94 11.30
CA ALA A 335 32.16 2.30 11.17
C ALA A 335 33.28 3.35 11.16
N GLU A 336 34.30 3.19 12.00
CA GLU A 336 35.47 4.09 12.03
C GLU A 336 36.26 4.05 10.72
N LYS A 337 36.45 2.84 10.16
CA LYS A 337 37.17 2.65 8.89
C LYS A 337 36.51 3.38 7.71
N TYR A 338 35.18 3.46 7.69
CA TYR A 338 34.41 4.07 6.61
C TYR A 338 33.79 5.43 7.00
N ASP A 339 34.25 6.03 8.09
CA ASP A 339 33.74 7.32 8.62
C ASP A 339 32.21 7.40 8.76
N ILE A 340 31.59 6.29 9.18
CA ILE A 340 30.14 6.20 9.32
C ILE A 340 29.73 6.78 10.67
N THR A 341 29.08 7.95 10.63
CA THR A 341 28.58 8.64 11.84
C THR A 341 27.08 8.44 12.06
N LYS A 342 26.32 8.20 10.99
CA LYS A 342 24.87 7.97 11.00
C LYS A 342 24.49 6.94 9.94
N VAL A 343 23.46 6.15 10.21
CA VAL A 343 22.84 5.25 9.22
C VAL A 343 21.32 5.29 9.32
N LEU A 344 20.64 4.99 8.23
CA LEU A 344 19.19 4.85 8.19
C LEU A 344 18.80 3.38 8.36
N CYS A 345 17.81 3.11 9.22
CA CYS A 345 17.30 1.77 9.46
C CYS A 345 15.75 1.70 9.49
N PRO A 346 15.04 2.14 8.43
CA PRO A 346 13.57 2.08 8.39
C PRO A 346 13.03 0.65 8.49
N ASN A 347 11.91 0.53 9.20
CA ASN A 347 11.05 -0.66 9.12
C ASN A 347 10.10 -0.49 7.93
N LEU A 348 10.10 -1.46 7.01
CA LEU A 348 9.27 -1.50 5.82
C LEU A 348 7.76 -1.45 6.17
N GLN A 349 7.35 -2.02 7.30
CA GLN A 349 5.95 -1.97 7.76
C GLN A 349 5.47 -0.56 8.07
N ASN A 350 6.35 0.33 8.53
CA ASN A 350 6.01 1.71 8.82
C ASN A 350 6.37 2.66 7.67
N ASN A 351 7.15 2.19 6.69
CA ASN A 351 7.65 2.96 5.56
C ASN A 351 7.47 2.14 4.27
N PRO A 352 6.22 1.93 3.82
CA PRO A 352 5.93 1.07 2.66
C PRO A 352 6.52 1.59 1.34
N TRP A 353 6.90 2.86 1.28
CA TRP A 353 7.49 3.48 0.09
C TRP A 353 9.02 3.48 0.07
N CYS A 354 9.67 2.83 1.03
CA CYS A 354 11.11 2.61 0.99
C CYS A 354 11.49 1.70 -0.19
N PRO A 355 12.68 1.90 -0.78
CA PRO A 355 13.17 0.98 -1.81
C PRO A 355 13.31 -0.43 -1.22
N THR A 356 12.92 -1.45 -1.97
CA THR A 356 12.94 -2.86 -1.53
C THR A 356 14.11 -3.67 -2.08
N SER A 357 14.84 -3.10 -3.05
CA SER A 357 16.05 -3.68 -3.61
C SER A 357 17.14 -2.61 -3.72
N PRO A 358 18.43 -2.99 -3.66
CA PRO A 358 19.53 -2.07 -3.86
C PRO A 358 19.43 -1.28 -5.17
N GLY A 359 19.94 -0.06 -5.16
CA GLY A 359 19.98 0.78 -6.36
C GLY A 359 18.66 1.47 -6.76
N LYS A 360 17.54 1.10 -6.12
CA LYS A 360 16.24 1.75 -6.32
C LYS A 360 16.09 3.00 -5.47
N HIS A 361 15.29 3.95 -5.95
CA HIS A 361 14.92 5.15 -5.21
C HIS A 361 13.58 4.95 -4.48
N GLY A 362 13.27 5.79 -3.50
CA GLY A 362 12.01 5.68 -2.75
C GLY A 362 11.74 6.88 -1.86
N TYR A 363 10.83 6.69 -0.91
CA TYR A 363 10.46 7.66 0.10
C TYR A 363 10.40 7.01 1.48
N MET A 364 10.62 7.80 2.54
CA MET A 364 10.40 7.38 3.92
C MET A 364 9.71 8.46 4.72
N PHE A 365 8.96 8.05 5.75
CA PHE A 365 8.24 8.92 6.65
C PHE A 365 9.10 9.18 7.87
N VAL A 366 9.46 10.45 8.10
CA VAL A 366 10.33 10.85 9.22
C VAL A 366 9.77 12.08 9.91
N GLY A 367 10.47 12.57 10.93
CA GLY A 367 10.21 13.92 11.45
C GLY A 367 9.18 13.97 12.58
N LEU A 368 8.94 12.85 13.25
CA LEU A 368 8.17 12.82 14.49
C LEU A 368 9.06 13.21 15.67
N GLY A 369 8.55 14.05 16.58
CA GLY A 369 9.25 14.49 17.78
C GLY A 369 10.57 15.23 17.48
N SER A 370 11.68 14.80 18.10
CA SER A 370 12.98 15.49 18.00
C SER A 370 13.65 15.40 16.63
N GLU A 371 13.10 14.61 15.70
CA GLU A 371 13.62 14.48 14.34
C GLU A 371 12.96 15.45 13.36
N SER A 372 12.04 16.31 13.82
CA SER A 372 11.25 17.22 12.98
C SER A 372 12.09 18.16 12.11
N GLU A 373 13.34 18.42 12.50
CA GLU A 373 14.27 19.32 11.80
C GLU A 373 15.31 18.59 10.94
N THR A 374 15.28 17.25 10.91
CA THR A 374 16.29 16.45 10.20
C THR A 374 16.12 16.57 8.68
N PHE A 375 17.23 16.48 7.95
CA PHE A 375 17.31 16.46 6.48
C PHE A 375 16.79 17.72 5.76
N LYS A 376 16.80 18.88 6.45
CA LYS A 376 16.63 20.18 5.79
C LYS A 376 17.70 20.39 4.73
N GLU A 377 18.93 20.08 5.08
CA GLU A 377 20.04 19.98 4.14
C GLU A 377 20.16 18.53 3.65
N PRO A 378 20.41 18.29 2.35
CA PRO A 378 20.65 16.95 1.86
C PRO A 378 21.88 16.32 2.53
N GLU A 379 21.73 15.11 3.07
CA GLU A 379 22.83 14.32 3.65
C GLU A 379 22.97 12.99 2.88
N GLU A 380 24.17 12.43 2.80
CA GLU A 380 24.41 11.11 2.22
C GLU A 380 24.59 10.08 3.33
N LEU A 381 23.72 9.06 3.36
CA LEU A 381 23.66 8.08 4.43
C LEU A 381 23.48 6.65 3.89
N ASN A 382 24.11 5.70 4.57
CA ASN A 382 23.92 4.27 4.32
C ASN A 382 22.51 3.84 4.75
N LEU A 383 21.79 3.14 3.86
CA LEU A 383 20.43 2.68 4.07
C LEU A 383 20.37 1.18 4.35
N PHE A 384 19.76 0.83 5.48
CA PHE A 384 19.43 -0.53 5.87
C PHE A 384 17.92 -0.67 5.99
N LEU A 385 17.31 -1.64 5.31
CA LEU A 385 15.87 -1.87 5.40
C LEU A 385 15.57 -3.04 6.32
N SER A 386 14.75 -2.81 7.34
CA SER A 386 14.25 -3.87 8.21
C SER A 386 12.93 -4.42 7.67
N VAL A 387 12.89 -5.73 7.43
CA VAL A 387 11.73 -6.47 6.92
C VAL A 387 11.31 -7.50 7.98
N PRO A 388 10.01 -7.62 8.31
CA PRO A 388 9.53 -8.64 9.24
C PRO A 388 9.76 -10.04 8.67
N ARG A 389 10.45 -10.88 9.44
CA ARG A 389 10.66 -12.29 9.13
C ARG A 389 9.37 -13.05 9.40
N ARG A 390 8.96 -13.89 8.43
CA ARG A 390 7.74 -14.69 8.55
C ARG A 390 7.76 -15.58 9.79
N GLY A 391 6.78 -15.39 10.67
CA GLY A 391 6.42 -16.32 11.75
C GLY A 391 7.16 -16.20 13.08
N ASN A 392 8.04 -15.20 13.28
CA ASN A 392 8.78 -15.09 14.55
C ASN A 392 8.94 -13.68 15.11
N GLY A 393 8.32 -12.66 14.49
CA GLY A 393 8.41 -11.27 14.91
C GLY A 393 9.83 -10.66 14.82
N LYS A 394 10.82 -11.40 14.32
CA LYS A 394 12.19 -10.89 14.15
C LYS A 394 12.27 -10.06 12.89
N LEU A 395 13.15 -9.07 12.91
CA LEU A 395 13.43 -8.25 11.74
C LEU A 395 14.71 -8.75 11.06
N ASP A 396 14.56 -9.03 9.78
CA ASP A 396 15.64 -9.30 8.84
C ASP A 396 16.05 -7.96 8.24
N VAL A 397 17.35 -7.65 8.25
CA VAL A 397 17.86 -6.34 7.81
C VAL A 397 18.71 -6.50 6.56
N SER A 398 18.38 -5.78 5.50
CA SER A 398 19.13 -5.78 4.24
C SER A 398 19.83 -4.45 4.03
N TYR A 399 21.06 -4.48 3.53
CA TYR A 399 21.78 -3.26 3.13
C TYR A 399 21.41 -2.89 1.70
N LEU A 400 20.99 -1.64 1.46
CA LEU A 400 20.49 -1.20 0.15
C LEU A 400 21.45 -0.27 -0.59
N GLY A 401 22.46 0.27 0.09
CA GLY A 401 23.47 1.17 -0.50
C GLY A 401 23.57 2.53 0.18
N LEU A 402 24.21 3.47 -0.51
CA LEU A 402 24.40 4.85 -0.10
C LEU A 402 23.34 5.74 -0.77
N TYR A 403 22.62 6.50 0.06
CA TYR A 403 21.49 7.30 -0.39
C TYR A 403 21.69 8.76 -0.05
N LYS A 404 21.37 9.64 -1.01
CA LYS A 404 21.15 11.05 -0.76
C LYS A 404 19.73 11.23 -0.23
N VAL A 405 19.66 11.79 0.97
CA VAL A 405 18.46 11.90 1.79
C VAL A 405 18.06 13.36 1.83
N HIS A 406 16.88 13.70 1.33
CA HIS A 406 16.42 15.09 1.27
C HIS A 406 14.94 15.18 1.67
N ARG A 407 14.61 16.14 2.54
CA ARG A 407 13.22 16.41 2.90
C ARG A 407 12.42 16.84 1.67
N ASP A 408 11.30 16.17 1.44
CA ASP A 408 10.41 16.47 0.34
C ASP A 408 9.09 17.04 0.87
N ILE A 409 8.18 17.39 -0.05
CA ILE A 409 6.84 17.85 0.28
C ILE A 409 6.15 16.79 1.16
N PRO A 410 5.58 17.17 2.33
CA PRO A 410 4.80 16.26 3.17
C PRO A 410 3.68 15.56 2.38
N LEU A 411 3.19 14.43 2.90
CA LEU A 411 2.11 13.71 2.23
C LEU A 411 0.85 14.57 2.14
N THR A 412 0.21 14.56 0.97
CA THR A 412 -1.13 15.11 0.83
C THR A 412 -2.16 14.22 1.52
N LEU A 413 -3.37 14.73 1.74
CA LEU A 413 -4.45 13.92 2.33
C LEU A 413 -4.82 12.73 1.44
N GLU A 414 -4.77 12.89 0.12
CA GLU A 414 -5.04 11.82 -0.85
C GLU A 414 -3.95 10.75 -0.77
N GLU A 415 -2.68 11.16 -0.72
CA GLU A 415 -1.55 10.27 -0.54
C GLU A 415 -1.65 9.50 0.78
N TRP A 416 -2.00 10.16 1.88
CA TRP A 416 -2.22 9.51 3.18
C TRP A 416 -3.27 8.41 3.09
N LYS A 417 -4.41 8.71 2.45
CA LYS A 417 -5.52 7.76 2.25
C LYS A 417 -5.14 6.53 1.40
N THR A 418 -4.07 6.61 0.60
CA THR A 418 -3.60 5.44 -0.16
C THR A 418 -2.85 4.42 0.69
N LEU A 419 -2.31 4.83 1.85
CA LEU A 419 -1.64 3.93 2.80
C LEU A 419 -2.62 2.90 3.37
N SER A 420 -2.13 1.71 3.71
CA SER A 420 -2.98 0.73 4.37
C SER A 420 -3.40 1.21 5.77
N PRO A 421 -4.59 0.82 6.26
CA PRO A 421 -5.07 1.21 7.58
C PRO A 421 -4.06 0.88 8.70
N ASP A 422 -3.38 -0.26 8.60
CA ASP A 422 -2.35 -0.67 9.56
C ASP A 422 -1.18 0.32 9.63
N VAL A 423 -0.70 0.77 8.46
CA VAL A 423 0.38 1.78 8.36
C VAL A 423 -0.11 3.11 8.95
N GLN A 424 -1.32 3.52 8.60
CA GLN A 424 -1.91 4.78 9.09
C GLN A 424 -2.04 4.78 10.61
N HIS A 425 -2.60 3.70 11.19
CA HIS A 425 -2.75 3.55 12.64
C HIS A 425 -1.39 3.46 13.35
N SER A 426 -0.46 2.65 12.83
CA SER A 426 0.89 2.52 13.39
C SER A 426 1.60 3.88 13.43
N PHE A 427 1.56 4.63 12.32
CA PHE A 427 2.17 5.95 12.25
C PHE A 427 1.52 6.95 13.21
N ALA A 428 0.18 7.01 13.25
CA ALA A 428 -0.53 7.92 14.13
C ALA A 428 -0.31 7.60 15.61
N LYS A 429 -0.21 6.32 15.98
CA LYS A 429 0.15 5.90 17.35
C LYS A 429 1.52 6.43 17.75
N ILE A 430 2.53 6.26 16.89
CA ILE A 430 3.89 6.79 17.14
C ILE A 430 3.85 8.32 17.20
N ALA A 431 3.08 8.98 16.34
CA ALA A 431 2.95 10.44 16.34
C ALA A 431 2.29 10.96 17.64
N GLU A 432 1.30 10.25 18.17
CA GLU A 432 0.62 10.59 19.41
C GLU A 432 1.54 10.42 20.63
N GLU A 433 2.28 9.30 20.69
CA GLU A 433 3.32 9.06 21.70
C GLU A 433 4.39 10.17 21.70
N ARG A 434 4.66 10.75 20.53
CA ARG A 434 5.62 11.86 20.33
C ARG A 434 4.97 13.25 20.40
N LYS A 435 3.67 13.35 20.68
CA LYS A 435 2.88 14.58 20.77
C LYS A 435 2.95 15.45 19.50
N SER A 436 3.06 14.83 18.33
CA SER A 436 3.15 15.52 17.04
C SER A 436 1.85 15.51 16.23
N GLY A 437 0.84 14.74 16.63
CA GLY A 437 -0.47 14.71 15.99
C GLY A 437 -1.34 13.56 16.49
N THR A 438 -2.64 13.63 16.22
CA THR A 438 -3.61 12.54 16.46
C THR A 438 -4.07 11.94 15.14
N PHE A 439 -4.56 10.70 15.13
CA PHE A 439 -5.09 10.04 13.92
C PHE A 439 -6.15 10.91 13.19
N ALA A 440 -7.10 11.49 13.94
CA ALA A 440 -8.12 12.38 13.39
C ALA A 440 -7.55 13.66 12.73
N SER A 441 -6.40 14.16 13.22
CA SER A 441 -5.74 15.32 12.60
C SER A 441 -5.12 15.00 11.24
N TYR A 442 -4.65 13.76 11.04
CA TYR A 442 -4.17 13.29 9.74
C TYR A 442 -5.33 13.00 8.78
N GLU A 443 -6.42 12.39 9.27
CA GLU A 443 -7.62 12.11 8.44
C GLU A 443 -8.34 13.38 7.96
N SER A 444 -8.33 14.43 8.76
CA SER A 444 -8.88 15.73 8.37
C SER A 444 -7.93 16.55 7.48
N GLY A 445 -6.66 16.13 7.36
CA GLY A 445 -5.62 16.87 6.63
C GLY A 445 -5.11 18.11 7.36
N HIS A 446 -5.39 18.25 8.67
CA HIS A 446 -4.84 19.35 9.47
C HIS A 446 -3.35 19.15 9.78
N THR A 447 -2.95 17.90 9.99
CA THR A 447 -1.55 17.49 10.16
C THR A 447 -1.11 16.67 8.96
N HIS A 448 0.05 16.99 8.41
CA HIS A 448 0.64 16.24 7.29
C HIS A 448 1.78 15.34 7.77
N VAL A 449 1.93 14.17 7.13
CA VAL A 449 3.06 13.27 7.42
C VAL A 449 4.32 13.81 6.77
N PRO A 450 5.39 14.13 7.54
CA PRO A 450 6.62 14.60 6.93
C PRO A 450 7.29 13.47 6.13
N CYS A 451 7.80 13.83 4.96
CA CYS A 451 8.31 12.88 3.98
C CYS A 451 9.73 13.25 3.58
N VAL A 452 10.54 12.23 3.32
CA VAL A 452 11.91 12.36 2.83
C VAL A 452 12.07 11.49 1.60
N ARG A 453 12.68 12.06 0.57
CA ARG A 453 13.05 11.36 -0.65
C ARG A 453 14.41 10.69 -0.47
N LEU A 454 14.48 9.44 -0.90
CA LEU A 454 15.66 8.60 -0.88
C LEU A 454 16.14 8.38 -2.31
N THR A 455 17.26 9.01 -2.68
CA THR A 455 17.89 8.85 -3.99
C THR A 455 19.17 8.05 -3.82
N CYS A 456 19.18 6.77 -4.26
CA CYS A 456 20.40 5.98 -4.35
C CYS A 456 21.47 6.74 -5.18
N VAL A 457 22.66 6.87 -4.60
CA VAL A 457 23.84 7.51 -5.22
C VAL A 457 24.87 6.46 -5.62
N ASP A 458 25.09 5.49 -4.74
CA ASP A 458 26.12 4.47 -4.90
C ASP A 458 25.80 3.23 -4.05
N PHE A 459 26.60 2.18 -4.18
CA PHE A 459 26.58 1.01 -3.31
C PHE A 459 27.99 0.72 -2.80
N ASP A 460 28.22 0.96 -1.50
CA ASP A 460 29.52 0.67 -0.87
C ASP A 460 29.73 -0.85 -0.72
N GLU A 461 30.31 -1.46 -1.76
CA GLU A 461 30.66 -2.89 -1.81
C GLU A 461 31.63 -3.27 -0.68
N VAL A 462 32.52 -2.35 -0.28
CA VAL A 462 33.56 -2.64 0.72
C VAL A 462 32.97 -2.69 2.13
N LEU A 463 31.97 -1.84 2.42
CA LEU A 463 31.16 -1.93 3.62
C LEU A 463 30.33 -3.22 3.62
N TYR A 464 29.68 -3.54 2.50
CA TYR A 464 28.86 -4.74 2.35
C TYR A 464 29.66 -6.03 2.57
N ASP A 465 30.83 -6.15 1.96
CA ASP A 465 31.74 -7.28 2.16
C ASP A 465 32.23 -7.37 3.61
N GLY A 466 32.47 -6.23 4.25
CA GLY A 466 32.80 -6.17 5.68
C GLY A 466 31.70 -6.74 6.57
N LEU A 467 30.43 -6.43 6.26
CA LEU A 467 29.26 -6.97 6.94
C LEU A 467 29.12 -8.48 6.70
N LEU A 468 29.30 -8.93 5.45
CA LEU A 468 29.26 -10.36 5.08
C LEU A 468 30.35 -11.17 5.78
N ALA A 469 31.58 -10.65 5.83
CA ALA A 469 32.68 -11.31 6.52
C ALA A 469 32.38 -11.46 8.01
N THR A 470 31.84 -10.42 8.65
CA THR A 470 31.47 -10.46 10.07
C THR A 470 30.31 -11.43 10.31
N HIS A 471 29.27 -11.39 9.48
CA HIS A 471 28.14 -12.32 9.53
C HIS A 471 28.57 -13.79 9.42
N LYS A 472 29.44 -14.10 8.44
CA LYS A 472 30.03 -15.45 8.27
C LYS A 472 30.84 -15.87 9.50
N SER A 473 31.54 -14.94 10.15
CA SER A 473 32.31 -15.21 11.37
C SER A 473 31.41 -15.57 12.56
N GLU A 474 30.28 -14.88 12.74
CA GLU A 474 29.31 -15.17 13.81
C GLU A 474 28.59 -16.50 13.60
N ALA A 475 28.25 -16.82 12.36
CA ALA A 475 27.67 -18.11 11.99
C ALA A 475 28.62 -19.28 12.34
N ARG A 476 29.95 -19.07 12.28
CA ARG A 476 30.93 -20.08 12.71
C ARG A 476 31.00 -20.19 14.24
N LYS A 477 31.03 -19.07 14.97
CA LYS A 477 31.07 -19.04 16.44
C LYS A 477 29.85 -19.71 17.08
N SER A 478 28.66 -19.53 16.50
CA SER A 478 27.44 -20.15 17.00
C SER A 478 27.39 -21.67 16.79
N LYS A 479 28.07 -22.20 15.76
CA LYS A 479 28.19 -23.65 15.54
C LYS A 479 29.13 -24.31 16.53
N THR A 480 30.27 -23.68 16.85
CA THR A 480 31.23 -24.22 17.83
C THR A 480 30.65 -24.23 19.24
N ALA A 481 29.93 -23.18 19.66
CA ALA A 481 29.31 -23.12 20.98
C ALA A 481 28.27 -24.24 21.23
N LYS A 482 27.57 -24.70 20.19
CA LYS A 482 26.60 -25.82 20.30
C LYS A 482 27.24 -27.20 20.44
N LEU A 483 28.50 -27.37 20.02
CA LEU A 483 29.23 -28.64 20.15
C LEU A 483 29.72 -28.81 21.60
N ASP A 484 30.23 -27.75 22.21
CA ASP A 484 30.77 -27.81 23.58
C ASP A 484 29.66 -28.00 24.63
N SER A 485 28.46 -27.46 24.40
CA SER A 485 27.34 -27.59 25.35
C SER A 485 26.73 -29.01 25.42
N LYS A 486 26.98 -29.88 24.42
CA LYS A 486 26.52 -31.28 24.45
C LYS A 486 27.49 -32.23 25.17
N GLY A 487 28.74 -31.82 25.40
CA GLY A 487 29.76 -32.63 26.08
C GLY A 487 29.67 -32.63 27.61
N SER A 488 29.08 -31.61 28.22
CA SER A 488 29.16 -31.39 29.68
C SER A 488 28.04 -32.00 30.52
N ALA A 489 27.02 -32.63 29.92
CA ALA A 489 25.87 -33.15 30.66
C ALA A 489 26.06 -34.57 31.27
N ARG A 490 27.21 -35.24 31.04
CA ARG A 490 27.35 -36.68 31.37
C ARG A 490 28.06 -37.03 32.69
N LYS A 491 28.38 -36.08 33.59
CA LYS A 491 29.20 -36.42 34.78
C LYS A 491 28.80 -35.75 36.09
N ARG A 492 27.56 -35.97 36.54
CA ARG A 492 27.20 -35.92 37.98
C ARG A 492 26.21 -37.04 38.31
N ARG A 493 26.68 -38.29 38.23
CA ARG A 493 26.03 -39.41 38.93
C ARG A 493 26.62 -39.42 40.33
N ARG A 494 25.85 -38.90 41.29
CA ARG A 494 26.11 -38.89 42.72
C ARG A 494 26.01 -40.34 43.21
N THR A 495 27.09 -40.86 43.75
CA THR A 495 27.10 -42.09 44.55
C THR A 495 26.48 -41.76 45.91
N GLU A 496 25.41 -42.47 46.25
CA GLU A 496 24.97 -42.73 47.63
C GLU A 496 25.02 -44.23 47.86
#